data_AF-A0A367Z9L6-F1
#
_entry.id   AF-A0A367Z9L6-F1
#
_cell.length_a   1.000
_cell.length_b   1.000
_cell.length_c   1.000
_cell.angle_alpha   90.00
_cell.angle_beta   90.00
_cell.angle_gamma   90.00
#
_symmetry.space_group_name_H-M   'P 1'
#
loop_
_entity.id
_entity.type
_entity.pdbx_description
1 polymer ?
#
loop_
_entity_poly.entity_id
_entity_poly.type
_entity_poly.pdbx_seq_one_letter_code
_entity_poly.pdbx_strand_id
1 'polypeptide(L)'
;MLISGIYVRYAQTPIEKAEAPWLLISGALLLILSFFFIFLRYAAYVQSRSDHLRFVTPFFQMRISYRRIRSAHPAEINALFPPQHISGSLRSFLEPFYGQTAVVLELNGYPMPKPLLRLFLTPAMFHPQVEGLVLLVPDWIAFSGELDTLRSQWMTNLSRQRSYHS
;
A
#
# COMPACT_ATOMS: atom_id res chain seq x y z
N MET A 1 37.10 -43.98 14.36
CA MET A 1 37.21 -43.33 13.03
C MET A 1 36.49 -44.19 11.99
N LEU A 2 35.30 -43.77 11.54
CA LEU A 2 34.72 -44.09 10.22
C LEU A 2 33.32 -43.47 10.14
N ILE A 3 33.25 -42.20 9.74
CA ILE A 3 32.00 -41.56 9.27
C ILE A 3 32.36 -40.90 7.94
N SER A 4 32.19 -41.63 6.84
CA SER A 4 32.19 -41.05 5.50
C SER A 4 31.39 -41.97 4.61
N GLY A 5 30.25 -41.50 4.14
CA GLY A 5 29.35 -42.32 3.34
C GLY A 5 27.91 -41.81 3.23
N ILE A 6 27.66 -40.52 3.50
CA ILE A 6 26.44 -39.87 3.01
C ILE A 6 26.88 -38.92 1.91
N TYR A 7 27.42 -39.48 0.83
CA TYR A 7 27.40 -38.79 -0.43
C TYR A 7 25.95 -38.75 -0.87
N VAL A 8 25.37 -37.57 -0.70
CA VAL A 8 24.03 -37.24 -1.15
C VAL A 8 23.90 -37.65 -2.61
N ARG A 9 23.21 -38.77 -2.83
CA ARG A 9 22.81 -39.27 -4.14
C ARG A 9 21.64 -38.40 -4.62
N TYR A 10 21.89 -37.10 -4.85
CA TYR A 10 21.05 -36.34 -5.76
C TYR A 10 21.21 -37.02 -7.11
N ALA A 11 20.19 -37.79 -7.47
CA ALA A 11 20.17 -38.62 -8.63
C ALA A 11 20.58 -37.78 -9.85
N GLN A 12 21.69 -38.15 -10.46
CA GLN A 12 21.96 -37.83 -11.86
C GLN A 12 20.99 -38.66 -12.71
N THR A 13 19.69 -38.35 -12.63
CA THR A 13 18.75 -38.78 -13.66
C THR A 13 19.06 -37.91 -14.88
N PRO A 14 19.53 -38.49 -16.00
CA PRO A 14 19.61 -37.72 -17.23
C PRO A 14 18.22 -37.14 -17.48
N ILE A 15 18.11 -35.82 -17.67
CA ILE A 15 16.84 -35.18 -18.03
C ILE A 15 16.37 -35.87 -19.31
N GLU A 16 15.39 -36.76 -19.18
CA GLU A 16 14.83 -37.43 -20.34
C GLU A 16 14.25 -36.34 -21.24
N LYS A 17 14.44 -36.47 -22.56
CA LYS A 17 13.93 -35.46 -23.52
C LYS A 17 12.42 -35.20 -23.36
N ALA A 18 11.70 -36.15 -22.76
CA ALA A 18 10.28 -36.05 -22.40
C ALA A 18 9.98 -35.03 -21.28
N GLU A 19 10.93 -34.74 -20.37
CA GLU A 19 10.74 -33.82 -19.25
C GLU A 19 11.20 -32.39 -19.55
N ALA A 20 12.03 -32.20 -20.58
CA ALA A 20 12.52 -30.90 -21.01
C ALA A 20 11.40 -29.86 -21.28
N PRO A 21 10.25 -30.21 -21.90
CA PRO A 21 9.15 -29.26 -22.11
C PRO A 21 8.53 -28.75 -20.80
N TRP A 22 8.36 -29.62 -19.79
CA TRP A 22 7.77 -29.25 -18.50
C TRP A 22 8.68 -28.33 -17.70
N LEU A 23 10.00 -28.55 -17.78
CA LEU A 23 10.99 -27.66 -17.20
C LEU A 23 10.99 -26.28 -17.87
N LEU A 24 10.84 -26.22 -19.19
CA LEU A 24 10.73 -24.95 -19.92
C LEU A 24 9.43 -24.20 -19.58
N ILE A 25 8.30 -24.91 -19.48
CA ILE A 25 7.01 -24.31 -19.10
C ILE A 25 7.06 -23.77 -17.67
N SER A 26 7.56 -24.55 -16.72
CA SER A 26 7.68 -24.11 -15.32
C SER A 26 8.65 -22.93 -15.17
N GLY A 27 9.79 -22.97 -15.87
CA GLY A 27 10.74 -21.85 -15.90
C GLY A 27 10.13 -20.57 -16.48
N ALA A 28 9.42 -20.68 -17.60
CA ALA A 28 8.72 -19.55 -18.22
C ALA A 28 7.61 -19.00 -17.29
N LEU A 29 6.84 -19.87 -16.64
CA LEU A 29 5.80 -19.47 -15.69
C LEU A 29 6.38 -18.72 -14.50
N LEU A 30 7.49 -19.19 -13.92
CA LEU A 30 8.18 -18.51 -12.83
C LEU A 30 8.72 -17.13 -13.24
N LEU A 31 9.26 -17.01 -14.46
CA LEU A 31 9.69 -15.72 -14.99
C LEU A 31 8.52 -14.76 -15.16
N ILE A 32 7.41 -15.21 -15.76
CA ILE A 32 6.20 -14.40 -15.93
C ILE A 32 5.67 -13.94 -14.56
N LEU A 33 5.61 -14.86 -13.59
CA LEU A 33 5.15 -14.57 -12.24
C LEU A 33 6.08 -13.58 -11.52
N SER A 34 7.40 -13.71 -11.71
CA SER A 34 8.38 -12.78 -11.16
C SER A 34 8.21 -11.37 -11.71
N PHE A 35 8.11 -11.24 -13.04
CA PHE A 35 7.82 -9.95 -13.68
C PHE A 35 6.49 -9.37 -13.19
N PHE A 36 5.44 -10.19 -13.10
CA PHE A 36 4.14 -9.78 -12.59
C PHE A 36 4.26 -9.17 -11.18
N PHE A 37 4.95 -9.81 -10.25
CA PHE A 37 5.14 -9.26 -8.90
C PHE A 37 5.97 -7.98 -8.87
N ILE A 38 6.96 -7.83 -9.76
CA ILE A 38 7.73 -6.59 -9.90
C ILE A 38 6.81 -5.45 -10.36
N PHE A 39 5.96 -5.68 -11.36
CA PHE A 39 5.00 -4.66 -11.82
C PHE A 39 3.98 -4.29 -10.75
N LEU A 40 3.51 -5.27 -9.98
CA LEU A 40 2.60 -5.05 -8.85
C LEU A 40 3.17 -4.05 -7.82
N ARG A 41 4.49 -4.03 -7.62
CA ARG A 41 5.14 -3.08 -6.69
C ARG A 41 4.89 -1.61 -7.05
N TYR A 42 4.67 -1.29 -8.34
CA TYR A 42 4.49 0.08 -8.82
C TYR A 42 3.02 0.47 -9.04
N ALA A 43 2.08 -0.46 -8.86
CA ALA A 43 0.67 -0.20 -9.12
C ALA A 43 -0.08 0.43 -7.93
N ALA A 44 0.60 0.66 -6.79
CA ALA A 44 0.03 1.39 -5.66
C ALA A 44 0.29 2.90 -5.80
N TYR A 45 -0.77 3.70 -5.92
CA TYR A 45 -0.67 5.15 -5.96
C TYR A 45 -1.90 5.83 -5.36
N VAL A 46 -1.70 7.08 -4.91
CA VAL A 46 -2.77 7.96 -4.45
C VAL A 46 -2.76 9.22 -5.31
N GLN A 47 -3.93 9.64 -5.75
CA GLN A 47 -4.07 10.79 -6.64
C GLN A 47 -5.28 11.63 -6.25
N SER A 48 -5.06 12.92 -6.05
CA SER A 48 -6.13 13.88 -5.83
C SER A 48 -6.88 14.15 -7.14
N ARG A 49 -8.21 14.12 -7.11
CA ARG A 49 -9.10 14.46 -8.24
C ARG A 49 -10.05 15.56 -7.79
N SER A 50 -10.69 16.26 -8.73
CA SER A 50 -11.52 17.43 -8.43
C SER A 50 -12.68 17.17 -7.45
N ASP A 51 -13.14 15.92 -7.33
CA ASP A 51 -14.28 15.52 -6.52
C ASP A 51 -13.94 14.51 -5.40
N HIS A 52 -12.84 13.78 -5.53
CA HIS A 52 -12.43 12.73 -4.59
C HIS A 52 -10.92 12.50 -4.57
N LEU A 53 -10.44 11.87 -3.52
CA LEU A 53 -9.12 11.25 -3.51
C LEU A 53 -9.22 9.83 -4.05
N ARG A 54 -8.47 9.53 -5.12
CA ARG A 54 -8.38 8.18 -5.68
C ARG A 54 -7.23 7.44 -5.01
N PHE A 55 -7.54 6.28 -4.44
CA PHE A 55 -6.58 5.38 -3.82
C PHE A 55 -6.58 4.07 -4.61
N VAL A 56 -5.43 3.67 -5.14
CA VAL A 56 -5.28 2.48 -5.98
C VAL A 56 -4.16 1.62 -5.44
N THR A 57 -4.43 0.32 -5.32
CA THR A 57 -3.46 -0.75 -5.10
C THR A 57 -3.66 -1.80 -6.20
N PRO A 58 -2.74 -2.76 -6.37
CA PRO A 58 -2.81 -3.67 -7.51
C PRO A 58 -4.09 -4.51 -7.57
N PHE A 59 -4.71 -4.80 -6.42
CA PHE A 59 -5.90 -5.65 -6.30
C PHE A 59 -7.15 -4.89 -5.87
N PHE A 60 -7.02 -3.60 -5.52
CA PHE A 60 -8.10 -2.85 -4.92
C PHE A 60 -8.02 -1.37 -5.28
N GLN A 61 -9.16 -0.76 -5.58
CA GLN A 61 -9.26 0.68 -5.79
C GLN A 61 -10.44 1.23 -4.99
N MET A 62 -10.24 2.41 -4.41
CA MET A 62 -11.31 3.12 -3.74
C MET A 62 -11.25 4.62 -4.00
N ARG A 63 -12.43 5.23 -3.91
CA ARG A 63 -12.62 6.69 -4.01
C ARG A 63 -13.00 7.20 -2.64
N ILE A 64 -12.19 8.08 -2.08
CA ILE A 64 -12.46 8.74 -0.80
C ILE A 64 -13.01 10.13 -1.10
N SER A 65 -14.30 10.33 -0.86
CA SER A 65 -14.90 11.66 -1.02
C SER A 65 -14.23 12.67 -0.08
N TYR A 66 -14.00 13.89 -0.55
CA TYR A 66 -13.48 14.98 0.27
C TYR A 66 -14.34 15.33 1.48
N ARG A 67 -15.63 14.98 1.46
CA ARG A 67 -16.52 15.08 2.63
C ARG A 67 -16.10 14.17 3.80
N ARG A 68 -15.48 13.02 3.50
CA ARG A 68 -15.06 12.04 4.51
C ARG A 68 -13.73 12.42 5.15
N ILE A 69 -12.90 13.19 4.45
CA ILE A 69 -11.62 13.67 4.98
C ILE A 69 -11.93 14.77 6.00
N ARG A 70 -11.55 14.53 7.24
CA ARG A 70 -11.63 15.49 8.35
C ARG A 70 -10.45 16.44 8.28
N SER A 71 -9.24 15.89 8.30
CA SER A 71 -7.99 16.64 8.21
C SER A 71 -6.98 15.85 7.36
N ALA A 72 -6.03 16.56 6.76
CA ALA A 72 -4.87 15.98 6.12
C ALA A 72 -3.65 16.72 6.67
N HIS A 73 -2.66 16.00 7.19
CA HIS A 73 -1.48 16.62 7.77
C HIS A 73 -0.25 15.71 7.65
N PRO A 74 0.96 16.28 7.54
CA PRO A 74 2.18 15.51 7.59
C PRO A 74 2.45 15.00 9.01
N ALA A 75 2.94 13.77 9.13
CA ALA A 75 3.45 13.22 10.38
C ALA A 75 4.60 12.24 10.09
N GLU A 76 5.60 12.21 10.98
CA GLU A 76 6.70 11.26 10.86
C GLU A 76 6.27 9.84 11.24
N ILE A 77 6.77 8.83 10.52
CA ILE A 77 6.42 7.42 10.75
C ILE A 77 6.82 6.94 12.16
N ASN A 78 7.92 7.44 12.72
CA ASN A 78 8.38 7.14 14.09
C ASN A 78 7.40 7.65 15.17
N ALA A 79 6.76 8.80 14.94
CA ALA A 79 5.79 9.41 15.85
C ALA A 79 4.44 8.69 15.76
N LEU A 80 4.04 8.27 14.56
CA LEU A 80 2.84 7.47 14.34
C LEU A 80 2.98 6.05 14.88
N PHE A 81 4.16 5.42 14.71
CA PHE A 81 4.40 4.03 15.08
C PHE A 81 5.69 3.90 15.92
N PRO A 82 5.62 4.27 17.22
CA PRO A 82 6.78 4.20 18.09
C PRO A 82 7.30 2.76 18.19
N PRO A 83 8.61 2.51 17.99
CA PRO A 83 9.16 1.15 17.98
C PRO A 83 8.92 0.35 19.27
N GLN A 84 8.70 1.04 20.40
CA GLN A 84 8.42 0.39 21.69
C GLN A 84 6.95 -0.04 21.84
N HIS A 85 6.04 0.50 21.03
CA HIS A 85 4.57 0.33 21.18
C HIS A 85 3.94 -0.54 20.09
N ILE A 86 4.75 -1.11 19.19
CA ILE A 86 4.29 -1.93 18.06
C ILE A 86 4.88 -3.34 18.12
N SER A 87 4.22 -4.31 17.48
CA SER A 87 4.72 -5.67 17.36
C SER A 87 6.06 -5.74 16.62
N GLY A 88 6.92 -6.70 16.97
CA GLY A 88 8.24 -6.86 16.35
C GLY A 88 8.21 -7.01 14.82
N SER A 89 7.23 -7.73 14.25
CA SER A 89 7.07 -7.86 12.80
C SER A 89 6.74 -6.53 12.12
N LEU A 90 5.80 -5.77 12.68
CA LEU A 90 5.45 -4.42 12.19
C LEU A 90 6.63 -3.45 12.34
N ARG A 91 7.41 -3.56 13.43
CA ARG A 91 8.62 -2.78 13.64
C ARG A 91 9.66 -3.05 12.55
N SER A 92 10.00 -4.31 12.30
CA SER A 92 10.96 -4.67 11.24
C SER A 92 10.48 -4.25 9.85
N PHE A 93 9.16 -4.27 9.61
CA PHE A 93 8.58 -3.74 8.37
C PHE A 93 8.71 -2.21 8.25
N LEU A 94 8.53 -1.47 9.35
CA LEU A 94 8.56 -0.01 9.37
C LEU A 94 9.96 0.59 9.49
N GLU A 95 10.94 -0.19 9.96
CA GLU A 95 12.32 0.26 10.19
C GLU A 95 12.93 1.03 9.00
N PRO A 96 12.77 0.60 7.73
CA PRO A 96 13.32 1.33 6.58
C PRO A 96 12.64 2.68 6.31
N PHE A 97 11.46 2.92 6.89
CA PHE A 97 10.65 4.13 6.68
C PHE A 97 10.72 5.10 7.86
N TYR A 98 11.42 4.76 8.94
CA TYR A 98 11.64 5.70 10.03
C TYR A 98 12.46 6.91 9.58
N GLY A 99 12.04 8.10 10.03
CA GLY A 99 12.56 9.38 9.56
C GLY A 99 11.91 9.90 8.27
N GLN A 100 11.00 9.12 7.65
CA GLN A 100 10.19 9.61 6.54
C GLN A 100 8.88 10.24 7.05
N THR A 101 8.42 11.25 6.33
CA THR A 101 7.13 11.91 6.55
C THR A 101 6.06 11.25 5.70
N ALA A 102 4.98 10.84 6.34
CA ALA A 102 3.76 10.39 5.68
C ALA A 102 2.68 11.45 5.77
N VAL A 103 1.73 11.40 4.84
CA VAL A 103 0.51 12.21 4.90
C VAL A 103 -0.57 11.41 5.59
N VAL A 104 -0.99 11.90 6.75
CA VAL A 104 -2.08 11.31 7.54
C VAL A 104 -3.39 11.92 7.08
N LEU A 105 -4.32 11.06 6.69
CA LEU A 105 -5.69 11.42 6.39
C LEU A 105 -6.57 10.97 7.55
N GLU A 106 -7.03 11.91 8.36
CA GLU A 106 -8.09 11.61 9.33
C GLU A 106 -9.43 11.57 8.62
N LEU A 107 -10.20 10.52 8.86
CA LEU A 107 -11.47 10.27 8.21
C LEU A 107 -12.60 10.30 9.24
N ASN A 108 -13.78 10.77 8.82
CA ASN A 108 -15.02 10.65 9.59
C ASN A 108 -15.61 9.23 9.56
N GLY A 109 -14.97 8.31 8.85
CA GLY A 109 -15.53 7.01 8.47
C GLY A 109 -14.79 6.44 7.26
N TYR A 110 -14.29 5.21 7.37
CA TYR A 110 -13.72 4.50 6.22
C TYR A 110 -14.74 4.40 5.06
N PRO A 111 -14.29 4.44 3.79
CA PRO A 111 -15.18 4.34 2.63
C PRO A 111 -15.81 2.94 2.48
N MET A 112 -15.24 1.93 3.14
CA MET A 112 -15.69 0.55 3.18
C MET A 112 -15.46 -0.03 4.58
N PRO A 113 -16.09 -1.16 4.94
CA PRO A 113 -15.84 -1.82 6.22
C PRO A 113 -14.35 -2.09 6.45
N LYS A 114 -13.84 -1.72 7.64
CA LYS A 114 -12.42 -1.88 8.01
C LYS A 114 -11.88 -3.31 7.83
N PRO A 115 -12.64 -4.40 8.11
CA PRO A 115 -12.17 -5.76 7.85
C PRO A 115 -11.87 -6.02 6.38
N LEU A 116 -12.68 -5.47 5.45
CA LEU A 116 -12.45 -5.61 4.02
C LEU A 116 -11.19 -4.84 3.59
N LEU A 117 -10.99 -3.63 4.12
CA LEU A 117 -9.77 -2.85 3.84
C LEU A 117 -8.51 -3.57 4.32
N ARG A 118 -8.55 -4.26 5.47
CA ARG A 118 -7.42 -5.03 6.00
C ARG A 118 -7.01 -6.24 5.15
N LEU A 119 -7.87 -6.70 4.22
CA LEU A 119 -7.50 -7.74 3.26
C LEU A 119 -6.57 -7.21 2.15
N PHE A 120 -6.62 -5.91 1.88
CA PHE A 120 -5.88 -5.28 0.78
C PHE A 120 -4.78 -4.31 1.24
N LEU A 121 -4.91 -3.75 2.45
CA LEU A 121 -4.00 -2.74 2.99
C LEU A 121 -3.19 -3.31 4.15
N THR A 122 -1.91 -2.91 4.24
CA THR A 122 -1.06 -3.31 5.35
C THR A 122 -1.47 -2.59 6.64
N PRO A 123 -1.24 -3.19 7.82
CA PRO A 123 -1.56 -2.56 9.10
C PRO A 123 -0.95 -1.16 9.29
N ALA A 124 0.24 -0.92 8.74
CA ALA A 124 0.94 0.36 8.75
C ALA A 124 0.19 1.50 8.04
N MET A 125 -0.74 1.19 7.12
CA MET A 125 -1.53 2.19 6.40
C MET A 125 -2.71 2.71 7.22
N PHE A 126 -2.97 2.15 8.40
CA PHE A 126 -4.05 2.58 9.27
C PHE A 126 -3.49 3.38 10.44
N HIS A 127 -4.11 4.52 10.72
CA HIS A 127 -3.74 5.29 11.90
C HIS A 127 -4.02 4.47 13.18
N PRO A 128 -3.12 4.48 14.19
CA PRO A 128 -3.26 3.62 15.37
C PRO A 128 -4.39 4.05 16.32
N GLN A 129 -4.65 5.35 16.45
CA GLN A 129 -5.59 5.90 17.44
C GLN A 129 -6.96 6.30 16.85
N VAL A 130 -6.98 6.99 15.71
CA VAL A 130 -8.20 7.48 15.06
C VAL A 130 -8.52 6.72 13.78
N GLU A 131 -9.73 6.90 13.25
CA GLU A 131 -10.04 6.46 11.90
C GLU A 131 -9.29 7.30 10.88
N GLY A 132 -8.31 6.70 10.22
CA GLY A 132 -7.48 7.41 9.28
C GLY A 132 -6.53 6.51 8.52
N LEU A 133 -6.00 7.05 7.44
CA LEU A 133 -5.02 6.39 6.60
C LEU A 133 -3.68 7.10 6.68
N VAL A 134 -2.61 6.32 6.70
CA VAL A 134 -1.23 6.81 6.66
C VAL A 134 -0.70 6.53 5.26
N LEU A 135 -0.40 7.60 4.52
CA LEU A 135 0.05 7.53 3.14
C LEU A 135 1.51 7.94 3.05
N LEU A 136 2.38 6.96 2.80
CA LEU A 136 3.77 7.24 2.46
C LEU A 136 3.87 7.53 0.96
N VAL A 137 4.08 8.80 0.62
CA VAL A 137 4.18 9.29 -0.75
C VAL A 137 5.56 9.93 -0.99
N PRO A 138 6.20 9.75 -2.16
CA PRO A 138 7.54 10.26 -2.41
C PRO A 138 7.68 11.78 -2.26
N ASP A 139 6.70 12.54 -2.74
CA ASP A 139 6.62 13.99 -2.59
C ASP A 139 5.37 14.36 -1.79
N TRP A 140 5.51 14.28 -0.46
CA TRP A 140 4.43 14.57 0.45
C TRP A 140 4.03 16.06 0.43
N ILE A 141 4.96 16.96 0.10
CA ILE A 141 4.70 18.41 0.06
C ILE A 141 3.78 18.72 -1.11
N ALA A 142 4.16 18.29 -2.32
CA ALA A 142 3.36 18.50 -3.52
C ALA A 142 1.98 17.83 -3.38
N PHE A 143 1.95 16.59 -2.88
CA PHE A 143 0.68 15.87 -2.68
C PHE A 143 -0.25 16.59 -1.69
N SER A 144 0.28 17.06 -0.56
CA SER A 144 -0.54 17.76 0.45
C SER A 144 -1.09 19.08 -0.10
N GLY A 145 -0.27 19.84 -0.81
CA GLY A 145 -0.70 21.08 -1.46
C GLY A 145 -1.77 20.87 -2.52
N GLU A 146 -1.62 19.85 -3.36
CA GLU A 146 -2.63 19.47 -4.36
C GLU A 146 -3.95 19.05 -3.70
N LEU A 147 -3.86 18.21 -2.65
CA LEU A 147 -5.01 17.74 -1.89
C LEU A 147 -5.79 18.90 -1.25
N ASP A 148 -5.10 19.81 -0.57
CA ASP A 148 -5.74 20.96 0.09
C ASP A 148 -6.37 21.92 -0.92
N THR A 149 -5.71 22.14 -2.06
CA THR A 149 -6.23 22.98 -3.15
C THR A 149 -7.53 22.41 -3.71
N LEU A 150 -7.52 21.14 -4.13
CA LEU A 150 -8.68 20.49 -4.73
C LEU A 150 -9.83 20.30 -3.73
N ARG A 151 -9.51 19.97 -2.48
CA ARG A 151 -10.49 19.87 -1.40
C ARG A 151 -11.17 21.22 -1.13
N SER A 152 -10.41 22.30 -1.11
CA SER A 152 -10.94 23.66 -0.91
C SER A 152 -11.86 24.08 -2.06
N GLN A 153 -11.43 23.85 -3.31
CA GLN A 153 -12.25 24.11 -4.50
C GLN A 153 -13.57 23.32 -4.46
N TRP A 154 -13.50 22.03 -4.10
CA TRP A 154 -14.68 21.19 -3.96
C TRP A 154 -15.65 21.73 -2.88
N MET A 155 -15.14 22.18 -1.73
CA MET A 155 -15.97 22.79 -0.68
C MET A 155 -16.63 24.09 -1.16
N THR A 156 -15.89 24.96 -1.86
CA THR A 156 -16.46 26.20 -2.42
C THR A 156 -17.58 25.91 -3.42
N ASN A 157 -17.38 24.92 -4.30
CA ASN A 157 -18.38 24.53 -5.29
C ASN A 157 -19.64 23.95 -4.61
N LEU A 158 -19.47 23.15 -3.57
CA LEU A 158 -20.58 22.60 -2.79
C LEU A 158 -21.38 23.71 -2.08
N SER A 159 -20.71 24.70 -1.50
CA SER A 159 -21.37 25.85 -0.86
C SER A 159 -22.15 26.69 -1.87
N ARG A 160 -21.57 26.96 -3.06
CA ARG A 160 -22.26 27.67 -4.15
C ARG A 160 -23.53 26.96 -4.61
N GLN A 161 -23.48 25.64 -4.76
CA GLN A 161 -24.65 24.85 -5.16
C GLN A 161 -25.76 24.91 -4.11
N ARG A 162 -25.42 24.87 -2.81
CA ARG A 162 -26.41 24.98 -1.74
C ARG A 162 -27.12 26.33 -1.74
N SER A 163 -26.40 27.42 -1.99
CA SER A 163 -26.97 28.77 -2.06
C SER A 163 -27.89 28.99 -3.27
N TYR A 164 -27.81 28.17 -4.31
CA TYR A 164 -28.66 28.28 -5.50
C TYR A 164 -30.01 27.55 -5.36
N HIS A 165 -30.11 26.65 -4.38
CA HIS A 165 -31.30 25.83 -4.10
C HIS A 165 -32.08 26.26 -2.85
N SER A 166 -31.65 27.36 -2.21
CA SER A 166 -32.33 28.02 -1.08
C SER A 166 -32.97 29.32 -1.54
#